data_AF-A0A662PJY8-F1
#
_entry.id   AF-A0A662PJY8-F1
#
_cell.length_a   1.000
_cell.length_b   1.000
_cell.length_c   1.000
_cell.angle_alpha   90.00
_cell.angle_beta   90.00
_cell.angle_gamma   90.00
#
_symmetry.space_group_name_H-M   'P 1'
#
loop_
_entity.id
_entity.type
_entity.pdbx_description
1 polymer ?
#
loop_
_entity_poly.entity_id
_entity_poly.type
_entity_poly.pdbx_seq_one_letter_code
_entity_poly.pdbx_strand_id
1 'polypeptide(L)'
;MNREEEILERMKEKFGDKIKNIRIQRSRRMFAEIDAKNLKEILRYARDELGFDYISTITGEDLGEEIGLIYHIAYKNAIELSIKTKVPKKDPKITTIIDIYPPAGIYEREVHDLLGVVFDGNPDLSPLLLPDNWPKGVYPLRKDVSLEEIKTIIEKGGEER
;
A
#
# COMPACT_ATOMS: atom_id res chain seq x y z
N MET A 1 -16.69 -5.22 26.02
CA MET A 1 -15.70 -4.82 25.01
C MET A 1 -16.25 -5.17 23.64
N ASN A 2 -16.35 -4.22 22.73
CA ASN A 2 -16.72 -4.52 21.35
C ASN A 2 -15.51 -5.14 20.60
N ARG A 3 -15.75 -5.73 19.43
CA ARG A 3 -14.69 -6.43 18.68
C ARG A 3 -13.53 -5.51 18.27
N GLU A 4 -13.79 -4.23 18.02
CA GLU A 4 -12.77 -3.26 17.62
C GLU A 4 -11.81 -2.95 18.79
N GLU A 5 -12.36 -2.82 19.99
CA GLU A 5 -11.59 -2.67 21.23
C GLU A 5 -10.73 -3.91 21.51
N GLU A 6 -11.27 -5.11 21.33
CA GLU A 6 -10.52 -6.38 21.46
C GLU A 6 -9.35 -6.46 20.48
N ILE A 7 -9.58 -6.11 19.21
CA ILE A 7 -8.54 -6.08 18.17
C ILE A 7 -7.44 -5.09 18.56
N LEU A 8 -7.83 -3.88 19.00
CA LEU A 8 -6.89 -2.84 19.39
C LEU A 8 -6.02 -3.28 20.59
N GLU A 9 -6.62 -3.90 21.60
CA GLU A 9 -5.90 -4.41 22.76
C GLU A 9 -4.91 -5.51 22.36
N ARG A 10 -5.36 -6.52 21.61
CA ARG A 10 -4.49 -7.62 21.14
C ARG A 10 -3.35 -7.15 20.26
N MET A 11 -3.56 -6.14 19.42
CA MET A 11 -2.49 -5.56 18.60
C MET A 11 -1.46 -4.82 19.45
N LYS A 12 -1.91 -4.04 20.45
CA LYS A 12 -1.01 -3.35 21.39
C LYS A 12 -0.22 -4.32 22.26
N GLU A 13 -0.88 -5.36 22.78
CA GLU A 13 -0.22 -6.36 23.62
C GLU A 13 0.90 -7.10 22.87
N LYS A 14 0.66 -7.49 21.62
CA LYS A 14 1.64 -8.26 20.85
C LYS A 14 2.78 -7.42 20.27
N PHE A 15 2.47 -6.21 19.80
CA PHE A 15 3.43 -5.43 19.01
C PHE A 15 3.93 -4.16 19.68
N GLY A 16 3.28 -3.72 20.77
CA GLY A 16 3.68 -2.56 21.57
C GLY A 16 4.03 -1.35 20.69
N ASP A 17 5.25 -0.86 20.86
CA ASP A 17 5.77 0.34 20.18
C ASP A 17 5.99 0.16 18.67
N LYS A 18 5.89 -1.05 18.12
CA LYS A 18 5.95 -1.27 16.65
C LYS A 18 4.72 -0.68 15.94
N ILE A 19 3.62 -0.45 16.67
CA ILE A 19 2.39 0.14 16.14
C ILE A 19 2.20 1.55 16.72
N LYS A 20 2.22 2.54 15.83
CA LYS A 20 2.00 3.95 16.15
C LYS A 20 0.55 4.31 15.83
N ASN A 21 -0.01 5.26 16.58
CA ASN A 21 -1.32 5.87 16.30
C ASN A 21 -2.50 4.89 16.07
N ILE A 22 -2.47 3.69 16.66
CA ILE A 22 -3.60 2.76 16.51
C ILE A 22 -4.85 3.29 17.21
N ARG A 23 -5.94 3.44 16.45
CA ARG A 23 -7.19 4.03 16.94
C ARG A 23 -8.41 3.54 16.18
N ILE A 24 -9.56 3.59 16.85
CA ILE A 24 -10.88 3.46 16.24
C ILE A 24 -11.30 4.88 15.85
N GLN A 25 -11.33 5.18 14.55
CA GLN A 25 -11.69 6.51 14.05
C GLN A 25 -13.20 6.75 14.12
N ARG A 26 -13.98 5.71 13.83
CA ARG A 26 -15.43 5.60 13.97
C ARG A 26 -15.80 4.12 13.90
N SER A 27 -17.07 3.78 14.15
CA SER A 27 -17.54 2.40 14.07
C SER A 27 -17.10 1.72 12.77
N ARG A 28 -16.52 0.52 12.91
CA ARG A 28 -15.97 -0.34 11.84
C ARG A 28 -14.81 0.26 11.06
N ARG A 29 -14.12 1.29 11.57
CA ARG A 29 -13.00 1.97 10.90
C ARG A 29 -11.86 2.19 11.85
N MET A 30 -10.84 1.35 11.73
CA MET A 30 -9.62 1.38 12.51
C MET A 30 -8.44 1.84 11.65
N PHE A 31 -7.51 2.55 12.27
CA PHE A 31 -6.28 3.03 11.63
C PHE A 31 -5.08 2.68 12.50
N ALA A 32 -3.96 2.39 11.86
CA ALA A 32 -2.68 2.18 12.51
C ALA A 32 -1.54 2.67 11.60
N GLU A 33 -0.44 3.12 12.19
CA GLU A 33 0.79 3.49 11.50
C GLU A 33 1.92 2.54 11.92
N ILE A 34 2.64 1.98 10.94
CA ILE A 34 3.61 0.92 11.17
C ILE A 34 4.85 1.18 10.30
N ASP A 35 6.05 0.97 10.87
CA ASP A 35 7.29 1.04 10.08
C ASP A 35 7.34 -0.12 9.07
N ALA A 36 7.78 0.15 7.83
CA ALA A 36 7.71 -0.80 6.72
C ALA A 36 8.33 -2.19 7.04
N LYS A 37 9.41 -2.22 7.83
CA LYS A 37 10.08 -3.45 8.30
C LYS A 37 9.18 -4.39 9.11
N ASN A 38 8.16 -3.87 9.78
CA ASN A 38 7.25 -4.64 10.64
C ASN A 38 5.93 -4.98 9.92
N LEU A 39 5.66 -4.38 8.76
CA LEU A 39 4.36 -4.46 8.08
C LEU A 39 3.95 -5.91 7.81
N LYS A 40 4.84 -6.70 7.20
CA LYS A 40 4.53 -8.08 6.79
C LYS A 40 4.21 -8.98 7.98
N GLU A 41 4.95 -8.83 9.08
CA GLU A 41 4.70 -9.57 10.34
C GLU A 41 3.31 -9.23 10.90
N ILE A 42 2.96 -7.94 10.92
CA ILE A 42 1.68 -7.47 11.49
C ILE A 42 0.49 -7.84 10.61
N LEU A 43 0.62 -7.73 9.29
CA LEU A 43 -0.42 -8.17 8.35
C LEU A 43 -0.68 -9.68 8.46
N ARG A 44 0.38 -10.49 8.62
CA ARG A 44 0.23 -11.93 8.83
C ARG A 44 -0.53 -12.21 10.13
N TYR A 45 -0.18 -11.54 11.22
CA TYR A 45 -0.92 -11.66 12.47
C TYR A 45 -2.38 -11.22 12.33
N ALA A 46 -2.64 -10.10 11.66
CA ALA A 46 -4.00 -9.62 11.44
C ALA A 46 -4.85 -10.65 10.68
N ARG A 47 -4.29 -11.31 9.66
CA ARG A 47 -4.96 -12.40 8.94
C ARG A 47 -5.17 -13.62 9.84
N ASP A 48 -4.09 -14.17 10.38
CA ASP A 48 -4.07 -15.51 10.99
C ASP A 48 -4.74 -15.52 12.38
N GLU A 49 -4.62 -14.45 13.16
CA GLU A 49 -5.01 -14.42 14.58
C GLU A 49 -6.19 -13.49 14.90
N LEU A 50 -6.42 -12.47 14.06
CA LEU A 50 -7.50 -11.50 14.23
C LEU A 50 -8.64 -11.69 13.23
N GLY A 51 -8.40 -12.44 12.15
CA GLY A 51 -9.37 -12.84 11.14
C GLY A 51 -9.60 -11.81 10.02
N PHE A 52 -8.66 -10.90 9.79
CA PHE A 52 -8.70 -10.00 8.62
C PHE A 52 -8.28 -10.78 7.37
N ASP A 53 -9.19 -11.59 6.84
CA ASP A 53 -8.97 -12.52 5.73
C ASP A 53 -9.12 -11.89 4.34
N TYR A 54 -9.54 -10.63 4.27
CA TYR A 54 -9.75 -9.90 3.03
C TYR A 54 -8.86 -8.65 2.93
N ILE A 55 -8.24 -8.44 1.76
CA ILE A 55 -7.60 -7.18 1.40
C ILE A 55 -8.51 -6.44 0.40
N SER A 56 -8.84 -5.19 0.71
CA SER A 56 -9.70 -4.36 -0.13
C SER A 56 -8.93 -3.66 -1.24
N THR A 57 -7.78 -3.08 -0.90
CA THR A 57 -6.88 -2.36 -1.82
C THR A 57 -5.59 -1.98 -1.10
N ILE A 58 -4.59 -1.58 -1.88
CA ILE A 58 -3.40 -0.86 -1.40
C ILE A 58 -3.43 0.53 -2.04
N THR A 59 -3.46 1.57 -1.21
CA THR A 59 -3.40 2.96 -1.68
C THR A 59 -1.96 3.45 -1.59
N GLY A 60 -1.43 3.99 -2.67
CA GLY A 60 -0.16 4.72 -2.67
C GLY A 60 -0.36 6.23 -2.67
N GLU A 61 0.48 6.96 -1.93
CA GLU A 61 0.47 8.43 -1.91
C GLU A 61 1.89 9.01 -1.91
N ASP A 62 2.10 10.10 -2.64
CA ASP A 62 3.35 10.85 -2.59
C ASP A 62 3.33 11.86 -1.44
N LEU A 63 4.26 11.72 -0.49
CA LEU A 63 4.39 12.56 0.70
C LEU A 63 5.54 13.58 0.61
N GLY A 64 6.15 13.78 -0.56
CA GLY A 64 7.33 14.61 -0.76
C GLY A 64 8.60 13.76 -0.77
N GLU A 65 9.25 13.59 0.38
CA GLU A 65 10.49 12.78 0.48
C GLU A 65 10.22 11.28 0.66
N GLU A 66 8.96 10.91 0.92
CA GLU A 66 8.52 9.54 1.20
C GLU A 66 7.36 9.16 0.27
N ILE A 67 7.19 7.87 0.02
CA ILE A 67 5.94 7.31 -0.52
C ILE A 67 5.19 6.65 0.64
N GLY A 68 3.96 7.08 0.86
CA GLY A 68 3.02 6.45 1.78
C GLY A 68 2.31 5.29 1.11
N LEU A 69 2.12 4.21 1.87
CA LEU A 69 1.36 3.04 1.45
C LEU A 69 0.31 2.74 2.53
N ILE A 70 -0.93 2.55 2.13
CA ILE A 70 -2.04 2.23 3.04
C ILE A 70 -2.66 0.91 2.61
N TYR A 71 -2.57 -0.08 3.49
CA TYR A 71 -3.10 -1.41 3.30
C TYR A 71 -4.47 -1.47 3.98
N HIS A 72 -5.52 -1.65 3.19
CA HIS A 72 -6.88 -1.73 3.69
C HIS A 72 -7.30 -3.20 3.78
N ILE A 73 -7.42 -3.73 4.99
CA ILE A 73 -7.86 -5.10 5.24
C ILE A 73 -9.19 -5.11 5.98
N ALA A 74 -10.02 -6.12 5.70
CA ALA A 74 -11.35 -6.23 6.26
C ALA A 74 -11.55 -7.57 6.98
N TYR A 75 -12.34 -7.51 8.04
CA TYR A 75 -12.87 -8.64 8.79
C TYR A 75 -14.30 -8.95 8.32
N LYS A 76 -14.73 -10.21 8.42
CA LYS A 76 -16.06 -10.69 7.98
C LYS A 76 -17.29 -9.85 8.38
N ASN A 77 -17.23 -9.11 9.49
CA ASN A 77 -18.31 -8.20 9.93
C ASN A 77 -18.17 -6.76 9.41
N ALA A 78 -17.45 -6.57 8.30
CA ALA A 78 -17.19 -5.28 7.67
C ALA A 78 -16.48 -4.25 8.57
N ILE A 79 -15.70 -4.72 9.55
CA ILE A 79 -14.69 -3.92 10.27
C ILE A 79 -13.47 -3.82 9.36
N GLU A 80 -13.02 -2.61 9.10
CA GLU A 80 -11.87 -2.34 8.24
C GLU A 80 -10.73 -1.74 9.06
N LEU A 81 -9.54 -2.30 8.89
CA LEU A 81 -8.29 -1.80 9.45
C LEU A 81 -7.43 -1.27 8.32
N SER A 82 -7.11 0.02 8.38
CA SER A 82 -6.22 0.69 7.44
C SER A 82 -4.84 0.85 8.08
N ILE A 83 -3.84 0.16 7.54
CA ILE A 83 -2.46 0.20 8.03
C ILE A 83 -1.63 1.07 7.11
N LYS A 84 -1.18 2.21 7.62
CA LYS A 84 -0.30 3.13 6.90
C LYS A 84 1.16 2.81 7.21
N THR A 85 1.98 2.78 6.18
CA THR A 85 3.44 2.73 6.26
C THR A 85 4.05 3.70 5.26
N LYS A 86 5.37 3.86 5.32
CA LYS A 86 6.10 4.75 4.42
C LYS A 86 7.45 4.15 4.04
N VAL A 87 7.90 4.48 2.83
CA VAL A 87 9.21 4.14 2.30
C VAL A 87 9.89 5.38 1.72
N PRO A 88 11.24 5.47 1.71
CA PRO A 88 11.94 6.60 1.10
C PRO A 88 11.61 6.71 -0.40
N LYS A 89 11.26 7.89 -0.91
CA LYS A 89 10.96 8.08 -2.34
C LYS A 89 12.17 7.80 -3.24
N LYS A 90 13.37 8.08 -2.74
CA LYS A 90 14.63 7.87 -3.49
C LYS A 90 14.93 6.39 -3.77
N ASP A 91 14.51 5.49 -2.89
CA ASP A 91 14.63 4.05 -3.04
C ASP A 91 13.39 3.35 -2.47
N PRO A 92 12.23 3.45 -3.16
CA PRO A 92 10.95 3.05 -2.61
C PRO A 92 10.78 1.54 -2.71
N LYS A 93 11.28 0.82 -1.70
CA LYS A 93 11.24 -0.65 -1.63
C LYS A 93 10.49 -1.14 -0.40
N ILE A 94 9.70 -2.19 -0.58
CA ILE A 94 9.01 -2.89 0.51
C ILE A 94 8.84 -4.37 0.17
N THR A 95 8.70 -5.25 1.16
CA THR A 95 8.41 -6.67 0.90
C THR A 95 6.97 -6.86 0.45
N THR A 96 6.75 -7.69 -0.58
CA THR A 96 5.43 -8.12 -1.02
C THR A 96 4.65 -8.81 0.10
N ILE A 97 3.33 -8.74 0.01
CA ILE A 97 2.39 -9.44 0.89
C ILE A 97 1.54 -10.48 0.16
N ILE A 98 1.87 -10.83 -1.10
CA ILE A 98 1.12 -11.81 -1.90
C ILE A 98 0.99 -13.18 -1.19
N ASP A 99 2.00 -13.60 -0.43
CA ASP A 99 1.95 -14.84 0.36
C ASP A 99 0.99 -14.76 1.57
N ILE A 100 0.58 -13.55 1.94
CA ILE A 100 -0.44 -13.29 2.97
C ILE A 100 -1.80 -13.09 2.30
N TYR A 101 -1.86 -12.23 1.30
CA TYR A 101 -3.06 -11.87 0.55
C TYR A 101 -2.76 -11.97 -0.96
N PRO A 102 -3.07 -13.10 -1.62
CA PRO A 102 -2.78 -13.27 -3.04
C PRO A 102 -3.32 -12.17 -3.97
N PRO A 103 -4.53 -11.59 -3.74
CA PRO A 103 -5.04 -10.48 -4.54
C PRO A 103 -4.17 -9.21 -4.49
N ALA A 104 -3.29 -9.08 -3.48
CA ALA A 104 -2.40 -7.93 -3.34
C ALA A 104 -1.50 -7.71 -4.55
N GLY A 105 -1.19 -8.76 -5.34
CA GLY A 105 -0.28 -8.64 -6.47
C GLY A 105 -0.72 -7.62 -7.52
N ILE A 106 -2.02 -7.48 -7.77
CA ILE A 106 -2.54 -6.47 -8.71
C ILE A 106 -2.39 -5.06 -8.13
N TYR A 107 -2.67 -4.86 -6.84
CA TYR A 107 -2.52 -3.56 -6.18
C TYR A 107 -1.05 -3.15 -6.06
N GLU A 108 -0.16 -4.10 -5.77
CA GLU A 108 1.29 -3.87 -5.77
C GLU A 108 1.79 -3.47 -7.17
N ARG A 109 1.29 -4.11 -8.23
CA ARG A 109 1.58 -3.74 -9.62
C ARG A 109 1.08 -2.34 -9.96
N GLU A 110 -0.14 -1.98 -9.55
CA GLU A 110 -0.69 -0.63 -9.76
C GLU A 110 0.19 0.44 -9.10
N VAL A 111 0.54 0.24 -7.82
CA VAL A 111 1.40 1.17 -7.08
C VAL A 111 2.81 1.22 -7.66
N HIS A 112 3.35 0.08 -8.12
CA HIS A 112 4.62 0.05 -8.83
C HIS A 112 4.57 0.86 -10.13
N ASP A 113 3.55 0.66 -10.95
CA ASP A 113 3.41 1.32 -12.26
C ASP A 113 3.23 2.84 -12.11
N LEU A 114 2.42 3.27 -11.13
CA LEU A 114 2.05 4.68 -10.99
C LEU A 114 2.96 5.50 -10.06
N LEU A 115 3.61 4.87 -9.08
CA LEU A 115 4.44 5.53 -8.05
C LEU A 115 5.86 4.98 -7.98
N GLY A 116 6.18 3.89 -8.69
CA GLY A 116 7.53 3.34 -8.79
C GLY A 116 8.01 2.57 -7.57
N VAL A 117 7.10 2.12 -6.71
CA VAL A 117 7.45 1.32 -5.52
C VAL A 117 7.76 -0.12 -5.94
N VAL A 118 8.92 -0.63 -5.54
CA VAL A 118 9.32 -2.02 -5.79
C VAL A 118 8.88 -2.91 -4.63
N PHE A 119 8.13 -3.96 -4.95
CA PHE A 119 7.64 -4.94 -4.00
C PHE A 119 8.48 -6.24 -4.07
N ASP A 120 9.46 -6.36 -3.18
CA ASP A 120 10.41 -7.49 -3.15
C ASP A 120 9.66 -8.81 -2.92
N GLY A 121 9.80 -9.73 -3.87
CA GLY A 121 9.16 -11.05 -3.86
C GLY A 121 7.90 -11.15 -4.72
N ASN A 122 7.40 -10.04 -5.28
CA ASN A 122 6.32 -10.09 -6.26
C ASN A 122 6.84 -10.68 -7.59
N PRO A 123 6.25 -11.78 -8.11
CA PRO A 123 6.75 -12.45 -9.30
C PRO A 123 6.53 -11.66 -10.60
N ASP A 124 5.63 -10.68 -10.59
CA ASP A 124 5.26 -9.90 -11.77
C ASP A 124 5.04 -8.43 -11.38
N LEU A 125 6.02 -7.59 -11.70
CA LEU A 125 5.93 -6.13 -11.63
C LEU A 125 5.95 -5.50 -13.03
N SER A 126 5.43 -6.21 -14.03
CA SER A 126 5.23 -5.62 -15.36
C SER A 126 4.19 -4.49 -15.31
N PRO A 127 4.27 -3.49 -16.23
CA PRO A 127 3.29 -2.42 -16.35
C PRO A 127 1.85 -2.94 -16.36
N LEU A 128 0.92 -2.14 -15.83
CA LEU A 128 -0.49 -2.55 -15.66
C LEU A 128 -1.46 -1.53 -16.26
N LEU A 129 -1.25 -0.25 -16.00
CA LEU A 129 -2.14 0.85 -16.37
C LEU A 129 -1.53 1.76 -17.42
N LEU A 130 -0.21 1.97 -17.37
CA LEU A 130 0.46 2.90 -18.27
C LEU A 130 0.59 2.30 -19.68
N PRO A 131 0.46 3.13 -20.73
CA PRO A 131 0.69 2.69 -22.11
C PRO A 131 2.09 2.08 -22.32
N ASP A 132 2.22 1.17 -23.28
CA ASP A 132 3.50 0.47 -23.57
C ASP A 132 4.66 1.43 -23.93
N ASN A 133 4.34 2.58 -24.52
CA ASN A 133 5.29 3.62 -24.90
C ASN A 133 5.58 4.63 -23.76
N TRP A 134 5.05 4.40 -22.55
CA TRP A 134 5.28 5.29 -21.43
C TRP A 134 6.77 5.32 -21.04
N PRO A 135 7.39 6.50 -20.85
CA PRO A 135 8.80 6.61 -20.50
C PRO A 135 9.11 5.89 -19.19
N LYS A 136 10.15 5.06 -19.23
CA LYS A 136 10.64 4.36 -18.03
C LYS A 136 11.10 5.37 -16.97
N GLY A 137 10.72 5.11 -15.73
CA GLY A 137 11.11 5.94 -14.57
C GLY A 137 10.28 7.21 -14.39
N VAL A 138 9.29 7.48 -15.26
CA VAL A 138 8.30 8.53 -15.05
C VAL A 138 7.07 7.94 -14.38
N TYR A 139 6.71 8.47 -13.23
CA TYR A 139 5.62 7.95 -12.39
C TYR A 139 4.56 9.04 -12.20
N PRO A 140 3.43 8.98 -12.93
CA PRO A 140 2.53 10.13 -13.08
C PRO A 140 1.82 10.55 -11.79
N LEU A 141 1.75 9.69 -10.77
CA LEU A 141 1.18 10.06 -9.47
C LEU A 141 2.19 10.67 -8.50
N ARG A 142 3.46 10.83 -8.91
CA ARG A 142 4.43 11.57 -8.11
C ARG A 142 4.27 13.08 -8.33
N LYS A 143 4.41 13.83 -7.25
CA LYS A 143 4.21 15.29 -7.17
C LYS A 143 5.29 16.11 -7.86
N ASP A 144 6.44 15.49 -8.17
CA ASP A 144 7.53 16.09 -8.94
C ASP A 144 7.33 15.98 -10.45
N VAL A 145 6.27 15.30 -10.92
CA VAL A 145 5.89 15.22 -12.34
C VAL A 145 4.79 16.24 -12.63
N SER A 146 5.04 17.15 -13.57
CA SER A 146 4.04 18.16 -13.99
C SER A 146 3.05 17.62 -15.03
N LEU A 147 1.88 18.27 -15.12
CA LEU A 147 0.89 17.95 -16.15
C LEU A 147 1.39 18.25 -17.55
N GLU A 148 2.21 19.29 -17.71
CA GLU A 148 2.84 19.67 -18.98
C GLU A 148 3.81 18.59 -19.46
N GLU A 149 4.59 17.99 -18.55
CA GLU A 149 5.46 16.86 -18.86
C GLU A 149 4.64 15.64 -19.30
N ILE A 150 3.56 15.31 -18.57
CA ILE A 150 2.66 14.20 -18.93
C ILE A 150 2.05 14.42 -20.32
N LYS A 151 1.54 15.63 -20.61
CA LYS A 151 0.97 15.95 -21.94
C LYS A 151 2.02 15.79 -23.03
N THR A 152 3.22 16.31 -22.81
CA THR A 152 4.32 16.20 -23.78
C THR A 152 4.68 14.74 -24.06
N ILE A 153 4.67 13.89 -23.04
CA ILE A 153 4.92 12.44 -23.17
C ILE A 153 3.83 11.78 -24.01
N ILE A 154 2.56 12.07 -23.72
CA ILE A 154 1.43 11.49 -24.43
C ILE A 154 1.41 11.95 -25.89
N GLU A 155 1.68 13.23 -26.17
CA GLU A 155 1.75 13.80 -27.50
C GLU A 155 2.90 13.19 -28.33
N LYS A 156 4.10 13.12 -27.76
CA LYS A 156 5.28 12.50 -28.44
C LYS A 156 5.12 11.00 -28.63
N GLY A 157 4.44 10.31 -27.71
CA GLY A 157 4.12 8.89 -27.83
C GLY A 157 3.03 8.58 -28.85
N GLY A 158 2.30 9.59 -29.34
CA GLY A 158 1.26 9.46 -30.36
C GLY A 158 1.75 9.57 -31.81
N GLU A 159 3.00 9.96 -32.05
CA GLU A 159 3.54 10.24 -33.39
C GLU A 159 4.33 9.08 -34.02
N GLU A 160 4.59 7.98 -33.29
CA GLU A 160 5.21 6.78 -33.87
C GLU A 160 4.16 5.68 -34.10
N ARG A 161 3.46 5.77 -35.24
CA ARG A 161 2.83 4.65 -35.94
C ARG A 161 3.04 4.77 -37.45
#